data_AF-A0A0K0GNY1-F1
#
_entry.id   AF-A0A0K0GNY1-F1
#
_cell.length_a   1.000
_cell.length_b   1.000
_cell.length_c   1.000
_cell.angle_alpha   90.00
_cell.angle_beta   90.00
_cell.angle_gamma   90.00
#
_symmetry.space_group_name_H-M   'P 1'
#
loop_
_entity.id
_entity.type
_entity.pdbx_description
1 polymer ?
#
loop_
_entity_poly.entity_id
_entity_poly.type
_entity_poly.pdbx_seq_one_letter_code
_entity_poly.pdbx_strand_id
1 'polypeptide(L)'
;MQDPQAGPTGKERGIRAPGTVLSHRVEACGAPMTAALVQQPVNAELDPVARTYQERFATLNERIGEAVRYDGREDYLRDDGKGLRALHAPLMQAYAAFFEAAEAMNAALEHSEDTRRKAQIDAIEKAQGHSAAR
;
A
#
# COMPACT_ATOMS: atom_id res chain seq x y z
N MET A 1 10.33 -7.31 -18.16
CA MET A 1 9.83 -6.02 -18.68
C MET A 1 11.02 -5.08 -18.72
N GLN A 2 11.39 -4.53 -19.87
CA GLN A 2 12.63 -3.75 -20.01
C GLN A 2 12.48 -2.28 -19.56
N ASP A 3 11.26 -1.80 -19.39
CA ASP A 3 10.96 -0.52 -18.74
C ASP A 3 9.48 -0.53 -18.27
N PRO A 4 9.17 -0.41 -16.97
CA PRO A 4 7.80 -0.33 -16.48
C PRO A 4 7.08 0.98 -16.85
N GLN A 5 7.78 2.00 -17.33
CA GLN A 5 7.17 3.27 -17.77
C GLN A 5 6.74 3.26 -19.23
N ALA A 6 7.45 2.52 -20.09
CA ALA A 6 7.16 2.44 -21.53
C ALA A 6 5.75 1.92 -21.83
N GLY A 7 5.21 1.04 -20.97
CA GLY A 7 3.87 0.49 -21.09
C GLY A 7 3.63 -0.45 -22.28
N PRO A 8 2.40 -0.94 -22.44
CA PRO A 8 2.04 -1.83 -23.53
C PRO A 8 1.96 -1.06 -24.86
N THR A 9 2.35 -1.73 -25.93
CA THR A 9 2.26 -1.23 -27.30
C THR A 9 0.87 -1.48 -27.91
N GLY A 10 0.15 -2.48 -27.42
CA GLY A 10 -1.09 -2.99 -28.00
C GLY A 10 -0.87 -4.06 -29.08
N LYS A 11 0.39 -4.46 -29.34
CA LYS A 11 0.78 -5.50 -30.30
C LYS A 11 1.31 -6.76 -29.63
N GLU A 12 1.11 -6.88 -28.32
CA GLU A 12 1.59 -8.00 -27.53
C GLU A 12 0.93 -9.31 -27.99
N ARG A 13 1.72 -10.39 -28.09
CA ARG A 13 1.20 -11.73 -28.43
C ARG A 13 0.35 -12.37 -27.33
N GLY A 14 0.42 -11.83 -26.12
CA GLY A 14 -0.33 -12.27 -24.97
C GLY A 14 -0.30 -11.18 -23.90
N ILE A 15 -1.43 -11.00 -23.25
CA ILE A 15 -1.60 -10.02 -22.18
C ILE A 15 -1.73 -10.80 -20.88
N ARG A 16 -1.24 -10.19 -19.80
CA ARG A 16 -1.41 -10.72 -18.46
C ARG A 16 -1.84 -9.58 -17.56
N ALA A 17 -3.05 -9.65 -17.03
CA ALA A 17 -3.48 -8.72 -15.99
C ALA A 17 -2.59 -8.80 -14.73
N PRO A 18 -2.51 -7.71 -13.95
CA PRO A 18 -1.89 -7.75 -12.64
C PRO A 18 -2.53 -8.80 -11.72
N GLY A 19 -1.74 -9.28 -10.74
CA GLY A 19 -2.28 -10.12 -9.67
C GLY A 19 -3.31 -9.36 -8.82
N THR A 20 -4.31 -10.09 -8.32
CA THR A 20 -5.33 -9.54 -7.42
C THR A 20 -5.16 -10.06 -6.00
N VAL A 21 -5.65 -9.28 -5.04
CA VAL A 21 -5.94 -9.74 -3.69
C VAL A 21 -7.43 -10.08 -3.63
N LEU A 22 -7.79 -11.22 -3.03
CA LEU A 22 -9.19 -11.61 -2.89
C LEU A 22 -9.95 -10.54 -2.08
N SER A 23 -11.16 -10.17 -2.50
CA SER A 23 -11.93 -9.09 -1.88
C SER A 23 -12.12 -9.26 -0.37
N HIS A 24 -12.43 -10.48 0.08
CA HIS A 24 -12.57 -10.78 1.50
C HIS A 24 -11.25 -10.58 2.29
N ARG A 25 -10.08 -10.69 1.64
CA ARG A 25 -8.79 -10.39 2.26
C ARG A 25 -8.54 -8.89 2.34
N VAL A 26 -8.94 -8.14 1.31
CA VAL A 26 -8.91 -6.67 1.33
C VAL A 26 -9.73 -6.14 2.50
N GLU A 27 -10.96 -6.63 2.65
CA GLU A 27 -11.86 -6.25 3.75
C GLU A 27 -11.30 -6.66 5.12
N ALA A 28 -10.86 -7.92 5.25
CA ALA A 28 -10.32 -8.44 6.52
C ALA A 28 -9.07 -7.69 7.00
N CYS A 29 -8.20 -7.25 6.08
CA CYS A 29 -7.01 -6.46 6.43
C CYS A 29 -7.34 -4.97 6.65
N GLY A 30 -8.32 -4.40 5.94
CA GLY A 30 -8.66 -2.98 6.04
C GLY A 30 -9.53 -2.62 7.26
N ALA A 31 -10.37 -3.55 7.73
CA ALA A 31 -11.29 -3.28 8.83
C ALA A 31 -10.58 -2.93 10.16
N PRO A 32 -9.53 -3.67 10.61
CA PRO A 32 -8.81 -3.30 11.83
C PRO A 32 -8.14 -1.92 11.74
N MET A 33 -7.60 -1.56 10.57
CA MET A 33 -6.97 -0.25 10.35
C MET A 33 -7.98 0.89 10.43
N THR A 34 -9.14 0.71 9.78
CA THR A 34 -10.26 1.66 9.86
C THR A 34 -10.74 1.83 11.30
N ALA A 35 -10.85 0.74 12.04
CA ALA A 35 -11.25 0.76 13.45
C ALA A 35 -10.21 1.45 14.34
N ALA A 36 -8.91 1.30 14.06
CA ALA A 36 -7.85 1.99 14.80
C ALA A 36 -7.89 3.51 14.56
N LEU A 37 -8.07 3.93 13.31
CA LEU A 37 -8.07 5.35 12.88
C LEU A 37 -9.20 6.22 13.45
N VAL A 38 -10.17 5.63 14.17
CA VAL A 38 -11.25 6.36 14.85
C VAL A 38 -11.13 6.35 16.37
N GLN A 39 -10.11 5.67 16.92
CA GLN A 39 -9.88 5.63 18.36
C GLN A 39 -9.33 6.97 18.87
N GLN A 40 -9.56 7.22 20.16
CA GLN A 40 -9.00 8.37 20.86
C GLN A 40 -8.10 7.90 22.02
N PRO A 41 -7.01 8.64 22.33
CA PRO A 41 -6.53 9.82 21.62
C PRO A 41 -5.96 9.47 20.25
N VAL A 42 -6.02 10.43 19.31
CA VAL A 42 -5.40 10.32 17.99
C VAL A 42 -3.90 10.09 18.15
N ASN A 43 -3.35 9.13 17.44
CA ASN A 43 -1.91 8.98 17.32
C ASN A 43 -1.41 9.95 16.24
N ALA A 44 -0.88 11.10 16.68
CA ALA A 44 -0.43 12.16 15.77
C ALA A 44 0.69 11.73 14.81
N GLU A 45 1.44 10.66 15.13
CA GLU A 45 2.51 10.14 14.30
C GLU A 45 2.01 9.08 13.31
N LEU A 46 1.20 8.12 13.77
CA LEU A 46 0.77 6.98 12.96
C LEU A 46 -0.52 7.24 12.16
N ASP A 47 -1.48 7.98 12.72
CA ASP A 47 -2.80 8.10 12.10
C ASP A 47 -2.78 8.78 10.72
N PRO A 48 -2.02 9.87 10.49
CA PRO A 48 -1.97 10.50 9.17
C PRO A 48 -1.36 9.59 8.07
N VAL A 49 -0.29 8.87 8.40
CA VAL A 49 0.38 7.96 7.46
C VAL A 49 -0.44 6.70 7.20
N ALA A 50 -1.13 6.19 8.23
CA ALA A 50 -2.04 5.06 8.08
C ALA A 50 -3.26 5.39 7.21
N ARG A 51 -3.85 6.59 7.34
CA ARG A 51 -4.91 7.06 6.41
C ARG A 51 -4.41 7.12 4.98
N THR A 52 -3.25 7.73 4.78
CA THR A 52 -2.64 7.84 3.44
C THR A 52 -2.40 6.45 2.84
N TYR A 53 -1.83 5.52 3.60
CA TYR A 53 -1.63 4.14 3.18
C TYR A 53 -2.94 3.47 2.74
N GLN A 54 -4.00 3.57 3.56
CA GLN A 54 -5.29 2.97 3.26
C GLN A 54 -5.92 3.56 1.98
N GLU A 55 -5.86 4.88 1.79
CA GLU A 55 -6.37 5.57 0.62
C GLU A 55 -5.62 5.18 -0.66
N ARG A 56 -4.28 5.12 -0.60
CA ARG A 56 -3.45 4.72 -1.75
C ARG A 56 -3.65 3.25 -2.09
N PHE A 57 -3.78 2.38 -1.09
CA PHE A 57 -4.10 0.98 -1.30
C PHE A 57 -5.47 0.81 -1.99
N ALA A 58 -6.51 1.50 -1.50
CA ALA A 58 -7.84 1.43 -2.11
C ALA A 58 -7.82 1.88 -3.58
N THR A 59 -7.11 2.98 -3.88
CA THR A 59 -6.91 3.48 -5.25
C THR A 59 -6.21 2.43 -6.13
N LEU A 60 -5.11 1.84 -5.65
CA LEU A 60 -4.39 0.81 -6.39
C LEU A 60 -5.27 -0.43 -6.64
N ASN A 61 -6.00 -0.89 -5.63
CA ASN A 61 -6.88 -2.05 -5.75
C ASN A 61 -7.98 -1.83 -6.80
N GLU A 62 -8.55 -0.62 -6.86
CA GLU A 62 -9.52 -0.24 -7.89
C GLU A 62 -8.92 -0.31 -9.29
N ARG A 63 -7.73 0.28 -9.51
CA ARG A 63 -7.03 0.28 -10.81
C ARG A 63 -6.61 -1.11 -11.26
N ILE A 64 -6.16 -1.97 -10.34
CA ILE A 64 -5.92 -3.39 -10.62
C ILE A 64 -7.22 -4.06 -11.08
N GLY A 65 -8.34 -3.80 -10.38
CA GLY A 65 -9.65 -4.32 -10.76
C GLY A 65 -10.10 -3.90 -12.16
N GLU A 66 -9.82 -2.66 -12.57
CA GLU A 66 -10.10 -2.18 -13.92
C GLU A 66 -9.29 -2.94 -14.97
N ALA A 67 -7.98 -3.09 -14.76
CA ALA A 67 -7.09 -3.81 -15.67
C ALA A 67 -7.50 -5.29 -15.81
N VAL A 68 -7.86 -5.94 -14.69
CA VAL A 68 -8.31 -7.33 -14.68
C VAL A 68 -9.65 -7.51 -15.38
N ARG A 69 -10.60 -6.59 -15.19
CA ARG A 69 -11.89 -6.64 -15.90
C ARG A 69 -11.72 -6.44 -17.41
N TYR A 70 -10.83 -5.53 -17.80
CA TYR A 70 -10.52 -5.27 -19.21
C TYR A 70 -9.88 -6.49 -19.88
N ASP A 71 -8.90 -7.11 -19.23
CA ASP A 71 -8.26 -8.35 -19.69
C ASP A 71 -9.26 -9.51 -19.77
N GLY A 72 -10.04 -9.73 -18.71
CA GLY A 72 -11.01 -10.83 -18.64
C GLY A 72 -12.20 -10.71 -19.61
N ARG A 73 -12.51 -9.51 -20.11
CA ARG A 73 -13.50 -9.30 -21.18
C ARG A 73 -12.90 -9.37 -22.58
N GLU A 74 -11.59 -9.54 -22.67
CA GLU A 74 -10.80 -9.52 -23.90
C GLU A 74 -11.03 -8.25 -24.72
N ASP A 75 -11.29 -7.11 -24.05
CA ASP A 75 -11.64 -5.85 -24.72
C ASP A 75 -10.49 -5.36 -25.64
N TYR A 76 -9.26 -5.79 -25.36
CA TYR A 76 -8.08 -5.55 -26.21
C TYR A 76 -8.20 -6.13 -27.62
N LEU A 77 -8.95 -7.22 -27.81
CA LEU A 77 -9.20 -7.79 -29.14
C LEU A 77 -10.16 -6.91 -29.96
N ARG A 78 -11.00 -6.13 -29.28
CA ARG A 78 -12.05 -5.32 -29.89
C ARG A 78 -11.60 -3.88 -30.15
N ASP A 79 -10.64 -3.39 -29.36
CA ASP A 79 -10.23 -1.99 -29.39
C ASP A 79 -8.79 -1.76 -29.90
N ASP A 80 -8.13 -2.80 -30.40
CA ASP A 80 -6.73 -2.76 -30.89
C ASP A 80 -5.75 -2.25 -29.80
N GLY A 81 -5.94 -2.76 -28.58
CA GLY A 81 -5.13 -2.47 -27.40
C GLY A 81 -5.22 -1.02 -26.92
N LYS A 82 -6.27 -0.28 -27.28
CA LYS A 82 -6.45 1.12 -26.84
C LYS A 82 -6.62 1.21 -25.33
N GLY A 83 -7.42 0.34 -24.73
CA GLY A 83 -7.61 0.29 -23.29
C GLY A 83 -6.36 -0.12 -22.53
N LEU A 84 -5.54 -1.04 -23.06
CA LEU A 84 -4.24 -1.39 -22.45
C LEU A 84 -3.35 -0.16 -22.27
N ARG A 85 -3.21 0.62 -23.34
CA ARG A 85 -2.40 1.86 -23.33
C ARG A 85 -2.98 2.90 -22.37
N ALA A 86 -4.31 3.06 -22.39
CA ALA A 86 -5.00 4.03 -21.55
C ALA A 86 -4.92 3.69 -20.05
N LEU A 87 -5.01 2.40 -19.70
CA LEU A 87 -4.99 1.93 -18.31
C LEU A 87 -3.58 1.91 -17.71
N HIS A 88 -2.53 1.86 -18.54
CA HIS A 88 -1.15 1.68 -18.08
C HIS A 88 -0.67 2.82 -17.17
N ALA A 89 -0.71 4.07 -17.65
CA ALA A 89 -0.17 5.20 -16.88
C ALA A 89 -0.90 5.43 -15.54
N PRO A 90 -2.26 5.41 -15.47
CA PRO A 90 -2.97 5.48 -14.19
C PRO A 90 -2.62 4.33 -13.23
N LEU A 91 -2.45 3.11 -13.75
CA LEU A 91 -2.06 1.97 -12.92
C LEU A 91 -0.64 2.12 -12.36
N MET A 92 0.33 2.54 -13.18
CA MET A 92 1.70 2.77 -12.71
C MET A 92 1.79 3.92 -11.70
N GLN A 93 0.99 4.98 -11.89
CA GLN A 93 0.89 6.06 -10.92
C GLN A 93 0.32 5.56 -9.58
N ALA A 94 -0.71 4.70 -9.61
CA ALA A 94 -1.28 4.13 -8.38
C ALA A 94 -0.29 3.20 -7.67
N TYR A 95 0.51 2.42 -8.40
CA TYR A 95 1.60 1.63 -7.81
C TYR A 95 2.63 2.52 -7.13
N ALA A 96 3.12 3.55 -7.83
CA ALA A 96 4.12 4.46 -7.28
C ALA A 96 3.62 5.14 -5.99
N ALA A 97 2.40 5.69 -6.01
CA ALA A 97 1.80 6.34 -4.85
C ALA A 97 1.56 5.36 -3.68
N PHE A 98 1.19 4.11 -3.97
CA PHE A 98 1.05 3.09 -2.94
C PHE A 98 2.40 2.71 -2.33
N PHE A 99 3.45 2.52 -3.13
CA PHE A 99 4.78 2.19 -2.61
C PHE A 99 5.35 3.32 -1.76
N GLU A 100 5.21 4.57 -2.19
CA GLU A 100 5.60 5.74 -1.38
C GLU A 100 4.88 5.75 -0.02
N ALA A 101 3.56 5.53 -0.01
CA ALA A 101 2.79 5.48 1.23
C ALA A 101 3.14 4.27 2.11
N ALA A 102 3.47 3.12 1.50
CA ALA A 102 3.89 1.92 2.21
C ALA A 102 5.24 2.12 2.91
N GLU A 103 6.22 2.74 2.24
CA GLU A 103 7.51 3.10 2.84
C GLU A 103 7.33 4.08 4.00
N ALA A 104 6.51 5.12 3.82
CA ALA A 104 6.21 6.08 4.88
C ALA A 104 5.54 5.43 6.11
N MET A 105 4.58 4.53 5.89
CA MET A 105 3.93 3.79 6.96
C MET A 105 4.91 2.86 7.68
N ASN A 106 5.77 2.16 6.93
CA ASN A 106 6.79 1.28 7.52
C ASN A 106 7.77 2.07 8.41
N ALA A 107 8.29 3.19 7.91
CA ALA A 107 9.20 4.04 8.66
C ALA A 107 8.57 4.59 9.95
N ALA A 108 7.29 4.99 9.91
CA ALA A 108 6.58 5.47 11.10
C ALA A 108 6.33 4.34 12.12
N LEU A 109 6.01 3.13 11.67
CA LEU A 109 5.87 1.96 12.55
C LEU A 109 7.19 1.60 13.22
N GLU A 110 8.30 1.59 12.46
CA GLU A 110 9.64 1.33 13.00
C GLU A 110 10.02 2.37 14.07
N HIS A 111 9.83 3.66 13.79
CA HIS A 111 10.13 4.73 14.75
C HIS A 111 9.26 4.64 16.02
N SER A 112 7.97 4.35 15.87
CA SER A 112 7.06 4.15 17.01
C SER A 112 7.48 2.96 17.87
N GLU A 113 7.86 1.82 17.27
CA GLU A 113 8.32 0.65 18.01
C GLU A 113 9.67 0.87 18.70
N ASP A 114 10.60 1.58 18.07
CA ASP A 114 11.89 1.93 18.68
C ASP A 114 11.71 2.84 19.90
N THR A 115 10.84 3.84 19.77
CA THR A 115 10.47 4.73 20.88
C THR A 115 9.85 3.95 22.04
N ARG A 116 8.89 3.07 21.74
CA ARG A 116 8.24 2.21 22.74
C ARG A 116 9.25 1.27 23.43
N ARG A 117 10.16 0.67 22.66
CA ARG A 117 11.20 -0.23 23.17
C ARG A 117 12.17 0.50 24.09
N LYS A 118 12.62 1.70 23.72
CA LYS A 118 13.48 2.53 24.57
C LYS A 118 12.80 2.87 25.89
N ALA A 119 11.56 3.34 25.86
CA ALA A 119 10.80 3.66 27.07
C ALA A 119 10.61 2.43 27.99
N GLN A 120 10.42 1.25 27.41
CA GLN A 120 10.32 0.01 28.17
C GLN A 120 11.65 -0.36 28.86
N ILE A 121 12.79 -0.18 28.19
CA ILE A 121 14.12 -0.41 28.76
C ILE A 121 14.37 0.58 29.90
N ASP A 122 14.15 1.87 29.68
CA ASP A 122 14.35 2.92 30.70
C ASP A 122 13.50 2.65 31.96
N ALA A 123 12.27 2.15 31.79
CA ALA A 123 11.39 1.78 32.89
C ALA A 123 11.91 0.57 33.68
N ILE A 124 12.48 -0.43 33.00
CA ILE A 124 13.08 -1.61 33.63
C ILE A 124 14.34 -1.20 34.41
N GLU A 125 15.23 -0.42 33.83
CA GLU A 125 16.47 0.05 34.47
C GLU A 125 16.17 0.85 35.74
N LYS A 126 15.19 1.75 35.67
CA LYS A 126 14.71 2.52 36.83
C LYS A 126 14.13 1.62 37.92
N ALA A 127 13.36 0.59 37.55
CA ALA A 127 12.76 -0.33 38.51
C ALA A 127 13.79 -1.27 39.18
N GLN A 128 14.88 -1.59 38.49
CA GLN A 128 15.95 -2.48 39.00
C GLN A 128 17.02 -1.72 39.81
N GLY A 129 16.90 -0.40 39.97
CA GLY A 129 17.88 0.41 40.70
C GLY A 129 19.21 0.61 39.95
N HIS A 130 19.28 0.20 38.69
CA HIS A 130 20.39 0.54 37.80
C HIS A 130 20.13 1.93 37.21
N SER A 131 20.41 2.97 38.00
CA SER A 131 20.80 4.26 37.43
C SER A 131 22.12 4.02 36.69
N ALA A 132 22.19 4.28 35.39
CA ALA A 132 23.45 4.24 34.64
C ALA A 132 24.47 5.19 35.29
N ALA A 133 25.27 4.64 36.20
CA ALA A 133 26.57 5.16 36.53
C ALA A 133 27.54 4.53 35.52
N ARG A 134 27.94 5.38 34.57
CA ARG A 134 28.97 5.23 33.51
C ARG A 134 28.48 4.82 32.13
#